data_AF-A0A937M5J6-F1
#
_entry.id   AF-A0A937M5J6-F1
#
_cell.length_a   1.000
_cell.length_b   1.000
_cell.length_c   1.000
_cell.angle_alpha   90.00
_cell.angle_beta   90.00
_cell.angle_gamma   90.00
#
_symmetry.space_group_name_H-M   'P 1'
#
loop_
_entity.id
_entity.type
_entity.pdbx_description
1 polymer ?
#
loop_
_entity_poly.entity_id
_entity_poly.type
_entity_poly.pdbx_seq_one_letter_code
_entity_poly.pdbx_strand_id
1 'polypeptide(L)'
;MSSKFLGSAICCFLFAMTQANAAEDAAFDAEETYQSTCFACHGTGAAHSPEVGDQIEWEIRMDKGMDTLVQNTINGLNGIMPPRGLCATCSDEQLRAIVEFMVQSSL
;
A
#
# COMPACT_ATOMS: atom_id res chain seq x y z
N MET A 1 -36.64 -41.85 25.51
CA MET A 1 -35.83 -43.08 25.30
C MET A 1 -35.46 -43.18 23.83
N SER A 2 -34.18 -42.95 23.56
CA SER A 2 -33.31 -43.40 22.45
C SER A 2 -33.88 -43.84 21.09
N SER A 3 -33.45 -43.14 20.01
CA SER A 3 -32.60 -43.69 18.94
C SER A 3 -32.28 -42.59 17.91
N LYS A 4 -31.06 -42.04 17.87
CA LYS A 4 -29.93 -42.44 17.00
C LYS A 4 -30.17 -42.19 15.50
N PHE A 5 -29.76 -41.01 15.02
CA PHE A 5 -29.43 -40.76 13.61
C PHE A 5 -27.91 -40.80 13.45
N LEU A 6 -27.44 -41.72 12.60
CA LEU A 6 -26.05 -41.86 12.17
C LEU A 6 -26.07 -41.82 10.64
N GLY A 7 -25.20 -41.01 10.03
CA GLY A 7 -24.94 -41.13 8.58
C GLY A 7 -24.66 -39.80 7.87
N SER A 8 -23.53 -39.18 8.20
CA SER A 8 -22.92 -38.09 7.45
C SER A 8 -22.25 -38.64 6.18
N ALA A 9 -22.63 -38.11 5.01
CA ALA A 9 -21.83 -38.15 3.79
C ALA A 9 -22.39 -37.15 2.76
N ILE A 10 -22.25 -35.85 3.05
CA ILE A 10 -22.36 -34.81 2.02
C ILE A 10 -20.95 -34.31 1.74
N CYS A 11 -20.43 -34.91 0.66
CA CYS A 11 -19.34 -34.42 -0.16
C CYS A 11 -19.60 -32.95 -0.51
N CYS A 12 -18.75 -32.03 -0.04
CA CYS A 12 -18.57 -30.71 -0.66
C CYS A 12 -17.33 -30.05 -0.05
N PHE A 13 -16.26 -30.04 -0.85
CA PHE A 13 -15.14 -29.11 -0.83
C PHE A 13 -15.24 -27.96 0.19
N LEU A 14 -14.52 -28.07 1.31
CA LEU A 14 -14.11 -26.90 2.09
C LEU A 14 -12.95 -26.20 1.36
N PHE A 15 -13.23 -25.63 0.19
CA PHE A 15 -12.45 -24.50 -0.28
C PHE A 15 -13.06 -23.28 0.41
N ALA A 16 -12.46 -22.89 1.54
CA ALA A 16 -12.74 -21.59 2.13
C ALA A 16 -12.36 -20.54 1.07
N MET A 17 -13.37 -19.97 0.43
CA MET A 17 -13.19 -18.79 -0.41
C MET A 17 -12.77 -17.65 0.51
N THR A 18 -11.48 -17.36 0.54
CA THR A 18 -10.99 -16.02 0.90
C THR A 18 -11.53 -15.05 -0.14
N GLN A 19 -12.70 -14.47 0.15
CA GLN A 19 -13.23 -13.35 -0.61
C GLN A 19 -12.27 -12.17 -0.45
N ALA A 20 -11.77 -11.68 -1.59
CA ALA A 20 -10.73 -10.68 -1.71
C ALA A 20 -11.19 -9.29 -1.28
N ASN A 21 -10.26 -8.53 -0.68
CA ASN A 21 -10.34 -7.14 -0.23
C ASN A 21 -10.58 -6.08 -1.34
N ALA A 22 -11.10 -6.46 -2.50
CA ALA A 22 -11.26 -5.56 -3.65
C ALA A 22 -12.20 -4.36 -3.38
N ALA A 23 -13.09 -4.46 -2.39
CA ALA A 23 -13.98 -3.38 -2.00
C ALA A 23 -13.29 -2.31 -1.12
N GLU A 24 -12.23 -2.66 -0.38
CA GLU A 24 -11.48 -1.69 0.44
C GLU A 24 -10.54 -0.84 -0.42
N ASP A 25 -9.93 -1.42 -1.47
CA ASP A 25 -9.03 -0.66 -2.37
C ASP A 25 -9.78 0.35 -3.25
N ALA A 26 -11.03 0.07 -3.63
CA ALA A 26 -11.83 0.99 -4.46
C ALA A 26 -12.29 2.27 -3.74
N ALA A 27 -12.24 2.28 -2.40
CA ALA A 27 -12.60 3.43 -1.57
C ALA A 27 -11.38 4.15 -0.98
N PHE A 28 -10.17 3.73 -1.33
CA PHE A 28 -8.94 4.28 -0.79
C PHE A 28 -8.64 5.67 -1.36
N ASP A 29 -8.40 6.65 -0.49
CA ASP A 29 -7.96 7.99 -0.86
C ASP A 29 -6.43 8.11 -0.69
N ALA A 30 -5.73 8.10 -1.82
CA ALA A 30 -4.27 8.18 -1.85
C ALA A 30 -3.75 9.56 -1.45
N GLU A 31 -4.48 10.64 -1.77
CA GLU A 31 -4.08 12.00 -1.39
C GLU A 31 -4.26 12.20 0.10
N GLU A 32 -5.42 11.83 0.66
CA GLU A 32 -5.67 11.92 2.11
C GLU A 32 -4.66 11.07 2.90
N THR A 33 -4.35 9.86 2.42
CA THR A 33 -3.36 9.00 3.07
C THR A 33 -1.95 9.59 2.95
N TYR A 34 -1.56 10.11 1.78
CA TYR A 34 -0.31 10.86 1.63
C TYR A 34 -0.22 12.01 2.66
N GLN A 35 -1.27 12.79 2.82
CA GLN A 35 -1.31 13.91 3.77
C GLN A 35 -1.11 13.45 5.22
N SER A 36 -1.70 12.30 5.59
CA SER A 36 -1.63 11.80 6.96
C SER A 36 -0.34 11.04 7.30
N THR A 37 0.30 10.37 6.33
CA THR A 37 1.45 9.49 6.60
C THR A 37 2.76 9.94 5.97
N CYS A 38 2.72 10.50 4.76
CA CYS A 38 3.91 10.77 3.95
C CYS A 38 4.33 12.25 3.98
N PHE A 39 3.36 13.16 4.09
CA PHE A 39 3.55 14.60 3.94
C PHE A 39 4.56 15.20 4.92
N ALA A 40 4.63 14.68 6.16
CA ALA A 40 5.56 15.20 7.16
C ALA A 40 7.02 15.24 6.67
N CYS A 41 7.41 14.29 5.80
CA CYS A 41 8.72 14.27 5.15
C CYS A 41 8.66 14.74 3.69
N HIS A 42 7.71 14.22 2.93
CA HIS A 42 7.64 14.44 1.48
C HIS A 42 6.92 15.72 1.06
N GLY A 43 6.27 16.43 1.97
CA GLY A 43 5.69 17.76 1.74
C GLY A 43 6.58 18.90 2.23
N THR A 44 7.66 18.60 2.96
CA THR A 44 8.51 19.60 3.63
C THR A 44 10.00 19.46 3.33
N GLY A 45 10.41 18.35 2.71
CA GLY A 45 11.82 18.03 2.49
C GLY A 45 12.54 17.52 3.73
N ALA A 46 11.82 17.22 4.83
CA ALA A 46 12.45 16.80 6.07
C ALA A 46 13.34 15.56 5.87
N ALA A 47 14.49 15.55 6.55
CA ALA A 47 15.52 14.53 6.41
C ALA A 47 16.05 14.34 4.96
N HIS A 48 15.98 15.38 4.13
CA HIS A 48 16.34 15.35 2.70
C HIS A 48 15.45 14.39 1.88
N SER A 49 14.20 14.25 2.32
CA SER A 49 13.15 13.56 1.57
C SER A 49 12.87 14.28 0.24
N PRO A 50 12.60 13.57 -0.86
CA PRO A 50 12.10 14.22 -2.07
C PRO A 50 10.77 14.93 -1.79
N GLU A 51 10.75 16.22 -2.05
CA GLU A 51 9.55 17.04 -1.96
C GLU A 51 8.63 16.73 -3.13
N VAL A 52 7.37 16.43 -2.85
CA VAL A 52 6.33 16.33 -3.89
C VAL A 52 6.19 17.70 -4.55
N GLY A 53 6.22 17.71 -5.89
CA GLY A 53 6.28 18.92 -6.70
C GLY A 53 7.69 19.30 -7.19
N ASP A 54 8.76 18.69 -6.66
CA ASP A 54 10.11 18.86 -7.19
C ASP A 54 10.33 17.95 -8.41
N GLN A 55 10.03 18.48 -9.60
CA GLN A 55 10.11 17.74 -10.85
C GLN A 55 11.47 17.06 -11.07
N ILE A 56 12.58 17.75 -10.79
CA ILE A 56 13.93 17.22 -11.06
C ILE A 56 14.23 16.03 -10.14
N GLU A 57 13.92 16.15 -8.85
CA GLU A 57 14.11 15.06 -7.90
C GLU A 57 13.26 13.83 -8.28
N TRP A 58 12.04 14.04 -8.76
CA TRP A 58 11.14 12.95 -9.15
C TRP A 58 11.47 12.31 -10.50
N GLU A 59 11.99 13.07 -11.47
CA GLU A 59 12.53 12.50 -12.72
C GLU A 59 13.66 11.51 -12.43
N ILE A 60 14.65 11.92 -11.61
CA ILE A 60 15.79 11.07 -11.22
C ILE A 60 15.34 9.78 -10.50
N ARG A 61 14.24 9.86 -9.74
CA ARG A 61 13.68 8.70 -9.04
C ARG A 61 12.94 7.78 -10.00
N MET A 62 12.20 8.35 -10.95
CA MET A 62 11.48 7.59 -11.96
C MET A 62 12.40 6.85 -12.94
N ASP A 63 13.66 7.26 -13.10
CA ASP A 63 14.68 6.47 -13.81
C ASP A 63 14.89 5.07 -13.21
N LYS A 64 14.55 4.87 -11.93
CA LYS A 64 14.59 3.55 -11.26
C LYS A 64 13.34 2.71 -11.49
N GLY A 65 12.28 3.32 -12.03
CA GLY A 65 10.98 2.70 -12.28
C GLY A 65 10.05 2.67 -11.06
N MET A 66 8.75 2.72 -11.34
CA MET A 66 7.68 2.75 -10.33
C MET A 66 7.77 1.59 -9.34
N ASP A 67 8.00 0.36 -9.83
CA ASP A 67 8.05 -0.84 -8.98
C ASP A 67 9.16 -0.74 -7.92
N THR A 68 10.32 -0.17 -8.28
CA THR A 68 11.42 0.06 -7.34
C THR A 68 11.02 1.06 -6.26
N LEU A 69 10.31 2.14 -6.63
CA LEU A 69 9.84 3.13 -5.66
C LEU A 69 8.82 2.54 -4.69
N VAL A 70 7.89 1.72 -5.19
CA VAL A 70 6.91 1.00 -4.36
C VAL A 70 7.63 0.02 -3.43
N GLN A 71 8.60 -0.76 -3.90
CA GLN A 71 9.35 -1.68 -3.05
C GLN A 71 10.18 -0.96 -1.97
N ASN A 72 10.78 0.18 -2.29
CA ASN A 72 11.46 1.00 -1.28
C ASN A 72 10.46 1.55 -0.25
N THR A 73 9.23 1.90 -0.68
CA THR A 73 8.17 2.36 0.22
C THR A 73 7.73 1.25 1.17
N ILE A 74 7.51 0.03 0.67
CA ILE A 74 7.13 -1.14 1.46
C ILE A 74 8.22 -1.48 2.49
N ASN A 75 9.47 -1.60 2.04
CA ASN A 75 10.57 -2.09 2.87
C ASN A 75 11.24 -1.01 3.72
N GLY A 76 10.99 0.27 3.41
CA GLY A 76 11.78 1.38 3.90
C GLY A 76 13.09 1.53 3.13
N LEU A 77 13.78 2.66 3.31
CA LEU A 77 15.00 3.00 2.57
C LEU A 77 16.05 3.65 3.47
N ASN A 78 17.26 3.08 3.45
CA ASN A 78 18.47 3.61 4.11
C ASN A 78 18.33 3.94 5.61
N GLY A 79 17.36 3.35 6.31
CA GLY A 79 17.07 3.66 7.71
C GLY A 79 16.49 5.06 7.95
N ILE A 80 16.21 5.83 6.90
CA ILE A 80 15.63 7.18 6.96
C ILE A 80 14.14 7.13 6.61
N MET A 81 13.79 6.49 5.48
CA MET A 81 12.39 6.26 5.10
C MET A 81 11.86 5.06 5.88
N PRO A 82 10.85 5.23 6.77
CA PRO A 82 10.30 4.12 7.52
C PRO A 82 9.61 3.09 6.60
N PRO A 83 9.62 1.80 6.96
CA PRO A 83 8.83 0.80 6.25
C PRO A 83 7.37 1.21 6.14
N ARG A 84 6.77 0.95 4.98
CA ARG A 84 5.38 1.29 4.61
C ARG A 84 5.05 2.78 4.67
N GLY A 85 6.04 3.68 4.71
CA GLY A 85 5.82 5.12 4.75
C GLY A 85 4.92 5.57 5.92
N LEU A 86 5.02 4.88 7.07
CA LEU A 86 4.16 5.02 8.25
C LEU A 86 2.69 4.57 8.10
N CYS A 87 2.27 4.09 6.93
CA CYS A 87 0.96 3.45 6.76
C CYS A 87 1.04 1.93 7.05
N ALA A 88 1.07 1.58 8.34
CA ALA A 88 1.17 0.17 8.76
C ALA A 88 -0.03 -0.70 8.33
N THR A 89 -1.19 -0.08 8.09
CA THR A 89 -2.45 -0.75 7.74
C THR A 89 -2.75 -0.75 6.24
N CYS A 90 -2.00 0.02 5.44
CA CYS A 90 -2.22 0.03 3.99
C CYS A 90 -1.98 -1.36 3.40
N SER A 91 -2.67 -1.74 2.33
CA SER A 91 -2.26 -2.84 1.44
C SER A 91 -1.06 -2.42 0.58
N ASP A 92 -0.40 -3.36 -0.10
CA ASP A 92 0.70 -3.00 -1.00
C ASP A 92 0.17 -2.27 -2.26
N GLU A 93 -1.05 -2.58 -2.70
CA GLU A 93 -1.78 -1.83 -3.72
C GLU A 93 -2.07 -0.38 -3.29
N GLN A 94 -2.48 -0.16 -2.03
CA GLN A 94 -2.68 1.19 -1.49
C GLN A 94 -1.37 1.97 -1.38
N LEU A 95 -0.28 1.32 -0.95
CA LEU A 95 1.04 1.94 -0.96
C LEU A 95 1.48 2.33 -2.38
N ARG A 96 1.21 1.48 -3.38
CA ARG A 96 1.41 1.83 -4.78
C ARG A 96 0.61 3.06 -5.18
N ALA A 97 -0.68 3.12 -4.84
CA ALA A 97 -1.53 4.26 -5.17
C ALA A 97 -1.01 5.57 -4.57
N ILE A 98 -0.49 5.55 -3.33
CA ILE A 98 0.16 6.70 -2.71
C ILE A 98 1.42 7.12 -3.50
N VAL A 99 2.29 6.17 -3.86
CA VAL A 99 3.51 6.48 -4.63
C VAL A 99 3.15 7.05 -6.01
N GLU A 100 2.14 6.50 -6.67
CA GLU A 100 1.62 7.00 -7.95
C GLU A 100 1.08 8.43 -7.81
N PHE A 101 0.33 8.73 -6.75
CA PHE A 101 -0.11 10.09 -6.44
C PHE A 101 1.07 11.06 -6.30
N MET A 102 2.12 10.68 -5.55
CA MET A 102 3.29 11.53 -5.34
C MET A 102 4.05 11.81 -6.65
N VAL A 103 4.19 10.79 -7.50
CA VAL A 103 4.83 10.92 -8.82
C VAL A 103 3.99 11.82 -9.74
N GLN A 104 2.68 11.58 -9.85
CA GLN A 104 1.77 12.37 -10.69
C GLN A 104 1.66 13.83 -10.21
N SER A 105 1.83 14.06 -8.91
CA SER A 105 1.84 15.41 -8.33
C SER A 105 3.16 16.16 -8.56
N SER A 106 4.18 15.49 -9.14
CA SER A 106 5.53 16.04 -9.29
C SER A 106 6.01 16.10 -10.75
N LEU A 107 5.39 15.35 -11.66
CA LEU A 107 5.78 15.24 -13.08
C LEU A 107 4.64 15.68 -14.00
#